data_AF-A0A225AUB7-F1
#
_entry.id   AF-A0A225AUB7-F1
#
_cell.length_a   1.000
_cell.length_b   1.000
_cell.length_c   1.000
_cell.angle_alpha   90.00
_cell.angle_beta   90.00
_cell.angle_gamma   90.00
#
_symmetry.space_group_name_H-M   'P 1'
#
loop_
_entity.id
_entity.type
_entity.pdbx_description
1 polymer ?
#
loop_
_entity_poly.entity_id
_entity_poly.type
_entity_poly.pdbx_seq_one_letter_code
_entity_poly.pdbx_strand_id
1 'polypeptide(L)' 'MTAAVGRIWSAFNPPTPPKRDDAIKFGILGAANIAPLALITPAKSHPEVIIQAVAARDHAKAEDFAKSNNVLEVKNSY' A
#
# COMPACT_ATOMS: atom_id res chain seq x y z
N MET A 1 18.76 24.55 -3.13
CA MET A 1 17.33 24.23 -3.39
C MET A 1 17.09 22.85 -3.99
N THR A 2 18.10 22.15 -4.53
CA THR A 2 17.99 20.79 -5.11
C THR A 2 17.74 19.67 -4.08
N ALA A 3 18.27 19.77 -2.87
CA ALA A 3 18.11 18.73 -1.83
C ALA A 3 16.66 18.54 -1.36
N ALA A 4 15.85 19.61 -1.36
CA ALA A 4 14.44 19.54 -0.97
C ALA A 4 13.60 18.78 -2.02
N VAL A 5 13.86 19.01 -3.30
CA VAL A 5 13.17 18.34 -4.41
C VAL A 5 13.45 16.84 -4.41
N GLY A 6 14.71 16.43 -4.21
CA GLY A 6 15.07 15.01 -4.12
C GLY A 6 14.43 14.28 -2.94
N ARG A 7 14.31 14.94 -1.78
CA ARG A 7 13.61 14.40 -0.60
C ARG A 7 12.11 14.22 -0.83
N ILE A 8 11.47 15.19 -1.48
CA ILE A 8 10.04 15.10 -1.79
C ILE A 8 9.79 13.97 -2.81
N TRP A 9 10.61 13.88 -3.85
CA TRP A 9 10.46 12.85 -4.88
C TRP A 9 10.60 11.43 -4.33
N SER A 10 11.59 11.21 -3.45
CA SER A 10 11.82 9.90 -2.81
C SER A 10 10.72 9.50 -1.82
N ALA A 11 9.98 10.46 -1.26
CA ALA A 11 8.82 10.16 -0.42
C ALA A 11 7.65 9.56 -1.23
N PHE A 12 7.50 9.93 -2.51
CA PHE A 12 6.45 9.42 -3.39
C PHE A 12 6.91 8.24 -4.25
N ASN A 13 8.21 8.12 -4.52
CA ASN A 13 8.80 7.02 -5.31
C ASN A 13 9.95 6.37 -4.52
N PRO A 14 9.63 5.63 -3.45
CA PRO A 14 10.66 4.98 -2.67
C PRO A 14 11.26 3.78 -3.44
N PRO A 15 12.52 3.42 -3.15
CA PRO A 15 13.10 2.18 -3.65
C PRO A 15 12.28 0.97 -3.18
N THR A 16 12.18 -0.07 -4.01
CA THR A 16 11.47 -1.31 -3.68
C THR A 16 12.46 -2.44 -3.41
N PRO A 17 12.98 -2.58 -2.18
CA PRO A 17 13.80 -3.73 -1.85
C PRO A 17 12.97 -5.03 -1.90
N PRO A 18 13.62 -6.19 -2.12
CA PRO A 18 12.94 -7.46 -2.05
C PRO A 18 12.32 -7.65 -0.65
N LYS A 19 11.10 -8.18 -0.61
CA LYS A 19 10.39 -8.47 0.63
C LYS A 19 11.03 -9.65 1.33
N ARG A 20 11.08 -9.60 2.66
CA ARG A 20 11.53 -10.72 3.48
C ARG A 20 10.42 -11.75 3.62
N ASP A 21 10.79 -13.01 3.77
CA ASP A 21 9.84 -14.11 3.93
C ASP A 21 9.07 -14.05 5.27
N ASP A 22 9.65 -13.39 6.29
CA ASP A 22 9.09 -13.17 7.62
C ASP A 22 8.27 -11.86 7.75
N ALA A 23 7.94 -11.22 6.62
CA ALA A 23 7.26 -9.94 6.62
C ALA A 23 5.83 -9.98 7.19
N ILE A 24 5.49 -8.93 7.94
CA ILE A 24 4.15 -8.70 8.49
C ILE A 24 3.18 -8.38 7.36
N LYS A 25 2.06 -9.12 7.33
CA LYS A 25 1.00 -8.97 6.33
C LYS A 25 -0.11 -8.07 6.87
N PHE A 26 -0.29 -6.90 6.27
CA PHE A 26 -1.39 -6.00 6.61
C PHE A 26 -2.61 -6.23 5.72
N GLY A 27 -3.78 -6.11 6.34
CA GLY A 27 -5.06 -5.97 5.67
C GLY A 27 -5.59 -4.54 5.83
N ILE A 28 -6.09 -3.95 4.75
CA ILE A 28 -6.73 -2.63 4.79
C ILE A 28 -8.24 -2.82 4.91
N LEU A 29 -8.84 -2.23 5.94
CA LEU A 29 -10.29 -2.20 6.14
C LEU A 29 -10.85 -0.85 5.65
N GLY A 30 -11.70 -0.92 4.64
CA GLY A 30 -12.21 0.21 3.88
C GLY A 30 -11.23 0.68 2.81
N ALA A 31 -11.73 0.87 1.59
CA ALA A 31 -11.03 1.53 0.49
C ALA A 31 -10.87 3.04 0.76
N ALA A 32 -10.07 3.37 1.77
CA ALA A 32 -9.87 4.74 2.24
C ALA A 32 -8.82 5.46 1.39
N ASN A 33 -9.11 6.68 0.98
CA ASN A 33 -8.21 7.50 0.15
C ASN A 33 -6.87 7.83 0.85
N ILE A 34 -6.79 7.69 2.17
CA ILE A 34 -5.56 7.92 2.93
C ILE A 34 -4.58 6.73 2.87
N ALA A 35 -5.07 5.52 2.60
CA ALA A 35 -4.25 4.31 2.63
C ALA A 35 -3.05 4.32 1.66
N PRO A 36 -3.17 4.85 0.42
CA PRO A 36 -2.03 4.92 -0.50
C PRO A 36 -0.83 5.71 0.06
N LEU A 37 -1.10 6.86 0.69
CA LEU A 37 -0.06 7.74 1.23
C LEU A 37 0.44 7.26 2.61
N ALA A 38 -0.46 6.78 3.46
CA ALA A 38 -0.12 6.42 4.83
C ALA A 38 0.50 5.03 4.98
N LEU A 39 0.14 4.08 4.10
CA LEU A 39 0.47 2.66 4.27
C LEU A 39 1.08 2.05 3.00
N ILE A 40 0.48 2.24 1.84
CA ILE A 40 0.89 1.51 0.62
C ILE A 40 2.24 2.00 0.08
N THR A 41 2.40 3.31 -0.07
CA THR A 41 3.65 3.91 -0.53
C THR A 41 4.82 3.61 0.42
N PRO A 42 4.72 3.83 1.75
CA PRO A 42 5.81 3.48 2.65
C PRO A 42 6.04 1.97 2.71
N ALA A 43 5.00 1.14 2.62
CA ALA A 43 5.17 -0.31 2.60
C ALA A 43 6.07 -0.76 1.45
N LYS A 44 6.08 -0.10 0.29
CA LYS A 44 7.00 -0.45 -0.82
C LYS A 44 8.48 -0.43 -0.41
N SER A 45 8.87 0.54 0.43
CA SER A 45 10.25 0.72 0.90
C SER A 45 10.66 -0.25 2.00
N HIS A 46 9.70 -0.71 2.82
CA HIS A 46 10.00 -1.50 4.01
C HIS A 46 9.94 -3.00 3.67
N PRO A 47 11.06 -3.73 3.74
CA PRO A 47 11.09 -5.15 3.35
C PRO A 47 10.35 -6.06 4.32
N GLU A 48 10.09 -5.59 5.54
CA GLU A 48 9.42 -6.31 6.63
C GLU A 48 7.89 -6.25 6.56
N VAL A 49 7.33 -5.58 5.54
CA VAL A 49 5.90 -5.29 5.47
C VAL A 49 5.33 -5.61 4.09
N ILE A 50 4.22 -6.33 4.04
CA ILE A 50 3.47 -6.65 2.83
C ILE A 50 2.00 -6.25 3.02
N ILE A 51 1.40 -5.60 2.03
CA ILE A 51 -0.04 -5.35 2.01
C ILE A 51 -0.68 -6.50 1.26
N GLN A 52 -1.33 -7.39 2.01
CA GLN A 52 -1.86 -8.64 1.50
C GLN A 52 -3.28 -8.46 0.97
N ALA A 53 -4.14 -7.76 1.72
CA ALA A 53 -5.57 -7.76 1.42
C ALA A 53 -6.23 -6.39 1.64
N VAL A 54 -7.35 -6.16 0.96
CA VAL A 54 -8.28 -5.07 1.24
C VAL A 54 -9.71 -5.59 1.34
N ALA A 55 -10.50 -5.06 2.28
CA ALA A 55 -11.92 -5.38 2.44
C ALA A 55 -12.71 -4.08 2.58
N ALA A 56 -13.87 -3.92 1.95
CA ALA A 56 -14.74 -2.77 2.16
C ALA A 56 -16.23 -3.18 2.07
N ARG A 57 -17.14 -2.32 2.57
CA ARG A 57 -18.59 -2.60 2.51
C ARG A 57 -19.10 -2.68 1.08
N ASP A 58 -18.53 -1.82 0.24
CA ASP A 58 -18.76 -1.82 -1.19
C ASP A 58 -17.65 -2.64 -1.85
N HIS A 59 -18.02 -3.81 -2.37
CA HIS A 59 -17.09 -4.73 -3.02
C HIS A 59 -16.49 -4.13 -4.29
N ALA A 60 -17.29 -3.43 -5.09
CA ALA A 60 -16.81 -2.79 -6.32
C ALA A 60 -15.73 -1.75 -5.98
N LYS A 61 -15.96 -0.97 -4.92
CA LYS A 61 -14.97 -0.02 -4.43
C LYS A 61 -13.68 -0.69 -3.91
N ALA A 62 -13.79 -1.86 -3.28
CA ALA A 62 -12.63 -2.61 -2.82
C ALA A 62 -11.79 -3.15 -4.00
N GLU A 63 -12.44 -3.66 -5.05
CA GLU A 63 -11.78 -4.12 -6.27
C GLU A 63 -11.06 -2.99 -7.00
N ASP A 64 -11.73 -1.86 -7.22
CA ASP A 64 -11.13 -0.70 -7.90
C ASP A 64 -9.93 -0.16 -7.12
N PHE A 65 -10.04 -0.17 -5.79
CA PHE A 65 -8.94 0.19 -4.91
C PHE A 65 -7.77 -0.80 -5.00
N ALA A 66 -8.04 -2.10 -5.04
CA ALA A 66 -7.01 -3.13 -5.18
C ALA A 66 -6.28 -3.04 -6.52
N LYS A 67 -7.02 -2.86 -7.62
CA LYS A 67 -6.47 -2.65 -8.97
C LYS A 67 -5.58 -1.41 -9.03
N SER A 68 -6.06 -0.29 -8.48
CA SER A 68 -5.32 0.97 -8.51
C SER A 68 -4.04 0.94 -7.67
N ASN A 69 -4.02 0.13 -6.61
CA ASN A 69 -2.92 0.11 -5.65
C ASN A 69 -2.07 -1.17 -5.67
N ASN A 70 -2.34 -2.10 -6.59
CA ASN A 70 -1.67 -3.41 -6.70
C ASN A 70 -1.74 -4.24 -5.40
N VAL A 71 -2.92 -4.30 -4.77
CA VAL A 71 -3.16 -5.16 -3.60
C VAL A 71 -3.46 -6.58 -4.09
N LEU A 72 -2.88 -7.59 -3.42
CA LEU A 72 -2.91 -8.99 -3.86
C LEU A 72 -4.30 -9.63 -3.73
N GLU A 73 -5.10 -9.24 -2.75
CA GLU A 73 -6.37 -9.90 -2.46
C GLU A 73 -7.47 -8.91 -2.05
N VAL A 74 -8.70 -9.17 -2.50
CA VAL A 74 -9.91 -8.48 -2.04
C VAL A 74 -10.72 -9.46 -1.20
N LYS A 75 -11.11 -9.06 0.01
CA LYS A 75 -11.98 -9.86 0.88
C LYS A 75 -13.41 -9.30 0.82
N ASN A 76 -14.38 -10.22 0.80
CA ASN A 76 -15.81 -9.90 0.67
C ASN A 76 -16.44 -9.28 1.92
N SER A 77 -15.83 -9.50 3.08
CA SER A 77 -16.37 -9.08 4.37
C SER A 77 -15.23 -8.83 5.34
N TYR A 78 -15.47 -7.90 6.26
CA TYR A 78 -14.62 -7.55 7.39
C TYR A 78 -15.46 -7.36 8.64
#